data_AF-A0A383AQ59-F1
#
_entry.id   AF-A0A383AQ59-F1
#
_cell.length_a   1.000
_cell.length_b   1.000
_cell.length_c   1.000
_cell.angle_alpha   90.00
_cell.angle_beta   90.00
_cell.angle_gamma   90.00
#
_symmetry.space_group_name_H-M   'P 1'
#
loop_
_entity.id
_entity.type
_entity.pdbx_description
1 polymer ?
#
loop_
_entity_poly.entity_id
_entity_poly.type
_entity_poly.pdbx_seq_one_letter_code
_entity_poly.pdbx_strand_id
1 'polypeptide(L)'
;MAASKKSKKVKAYYAGPGNKFWKILHQTGLTKQELSPHDFRDLLDCNIGLTDICKRDYGNDNELDVSKYDRNGLDLKILKYNPKFVCFNGKNAAKVYLNKKKVDYGVQKERVGETKIFICPSTSGAANGFWNPDIWKDLKSFI
;
A
#
# COMPACT_ATOMS: atom_id res chain seq x y z
N MET A 1 2.76 0.56 -6.17
CA MET A 1 4.18 0.95 -6.34
C MET A 1 4.33 2.42 -6.73
N ALA A 2 3.42 2.94 -7.57
CA ALA A 2 3.27 4.34 -7.88
C ALA A 2 1.78 4.70 -8.02
N ALA A 3 1.48 6.00 -8.15
CA ALA A 3 0.15 6.45 -8.53
C ALA A 3 -0.23 5.95 -9.94
N SER A 4 -1.47 5.47 -10.11
CA SER A 4 -2.03 5.19 -11.43
C SER A 4 -2.17 6.47 -12.28
N LYS A 5 -2.28 6.36 -13.62
CA LYS A 5 -2.53 7.51 -14.52
C LYS A 5 -3.73 8.35 -14.07
N LYS A 6 -4.82 7.69 -13.64
CA LYS A 6 -6.02 8.35 -13.12
C LYS A 6 -5.74 9.04 -11.78
N SER A 7 -5.08 8.34 -10.83
CA SER A 7 -4.63 8.91 -9.55
C SER A 7 -3.79 10.17 -9.71
N LYS A 8 -2.84 10.18 -10.65
CA LYS A 8 -2.03 11.37 -10.96
C LYS A 8 -2.90 12.51 -11.48
N LYS A 9 -3.81 12.24 -12.43
CA LYS A 9 -4.70 13.26 -13.01
C LYS A 9 -5.58 13.93 -11.96
N VAL A 10 -6.10 13.15 -11.01
CA VAL A 10 -7.00 13.67 -9.96
C VAL A 10 -6.30 14.03 -8.64
N LYS A 11 -4.97 13.93 -8.59
CA LYS A 11 -4.14 14.17 -7.39
C LYS A 11 -4.64 13.41 -6.15
N ALA A 12 -5.00 12.14 -6.34
CA ALA A 12 -5.60 11.27 -5.32
C ALA A 12 -5.01 9.85 -5.36
N TYR A 13 -5.15 9.10 -4.27
CA TYR A 13 -4.68 7.72 -4.18
C TYR A 13 -5.74 6.72 -4.64
N TYR A 14 -5.29 5.64 -5.30
CA TYR A 14 -6.13 4.51 -5.71
C TYR A 14 -7.43 4.88 -6.48
N ALA A 15 -7.37 5.92 -7.32
CA ALA A 15 -8.53 6.43 -8.07
C ALA A 15 -8.83 5.66 -9.37
N GLY A 16 -8.03 4.63 -9.69
CA GLY A 16 -8.18 3.83 -10.90
C GLY A 16 -9.48 3.01 -10.92
N PRO A 17 -10.10 2.81 -12.09
CA PRO A 17 -11.31 1.98 -12.19
C PRO A 17 -11.05 0.55 -11.71
N GLY A 18 -11.99 -0.03 -10.96
CA GLY A 18 -11.88 -1.38 -10.41
C GLY A 18 -10.86 -1.55 -9.27
N ASN A 19 -10.23 -0.47 -8.78
CA ASN A 19 -9.39 -0.55 -7.60
C ASN A 19 -10.25 -0.72 -6.34
N LYS A 20 -9.94 -1.75 -5.55
CA LYS A 20 -10.72 -2.14 -4.36
C LYS A 20 -10.25 -1.48 -3.07
N PHE A 21 -9.27 -0.56 -3.11
CA PHE A 21 -8.59 -0.04 -1.91
C PHE A 21 -9.56 0.58 -0.90
N TRP A 22 -10.33 1.56 -1.34
CA TRP A 22 -11.28 2.27 -0.47
C TRP A 22 -12.35 1.35 0.11
N LYS A 23 -12.91 0.49 -0.76
CA LYS A 23 -13.89 -0.52 -0.37
C LYS A 23 -13.33 -1.51 0.66
N ILE A 24 -12.11 -2.02 0.48
CA ILE A 24 -11.55 -3.01 1.41
C ILE A 24 -11.24 -2.39 2.77
N LEU A 25 -10.79 -1.13 2.83
CA LEU A 25 -10.59 -0.44 4.11
C LEU A 25 -11.89 -0.34 4.90
N HIS A 26 -13.01 -0.05 4.25
CA HIS A 26 -14.30 0.01 4.92
C HIS A 26 -14.79 -1.39 5.33
N GLN A 27 -14.75 -2.36 4.42
CA GLN A 27 -15.20 -3.72 4.67
C GLN A 27 -14.45 -4.43 5.80
N THR A 28 -13.19 -4.05 6.04
CA THR A 28 -12.36 -4.60 7.12
C THR A 28 -12.46 -3.80 8.42
N GLY A 29 -13.22 -2.71 8.45
CA GLY A 29 -13.31 -1.83 9.61
C GLY A 29 -12.04 -1.01 9.88
N LEU A 30 -11.11 -0.94 8.91
CA LEU A 30 -9.96 -0.02 8.97
C LEU A 30 -10.42 1.45 8.87
N THR A 31 -11.58 1.68 8.25
CA THR A 31 -12.26 2.97 8.18
C THR A 31 -13.72 2.79 8.56
N LYS A 32 -14.29 3.76 9.30
CA LYS A 32 -15.69 3.71 9.75
C LYS A 32 -16.69 3.79 8.60
N GLN A 33 -16.34 4.51 7.54
CA GLN A 33 -17.13 4.69 6.32
C GLN A 33 -16.24 4.49 5.09
N GLU A 34 -16.85 4.15 3.96
CA GLU A 34 -16.12 4.11 2.68
C GLU A 34 -15.76 5.53 2.26
N LEU A 35 -14.45 5.84 2.26
CA LEU A 35 -13.91 7.10 1.78
C LEU A 35 -13.76 7.09 0.26
N SER A 36 -13.85 8.25 -0.39
CA SER A 36 -13.50 8.36 -1.80
C SER A 36 -12.00 8.66 -1.98
N PRO A 37 -11.43 8.49 -3.18
CA PRO A 37 -10.07 8.93 -3.47
C PRO A 37 -9.80 10.40 -3.12
N HIS A 38 -10.81 11.27 -3.21
CA HIS A 38 -10.67 12.70 -2.92
C HIS A 38 -10.54 12.98 -1.41
N ASP A 39 -11.03 12.06 -0.58
CA ASP A 39 -11.05 12.16 0.88
C ASP A 39 -9.83 11.45 1.50
N PHE A 40 -8.77 11.20 0.71
CA PHE A 40 -7.64 10.41 1.18
C PHE A 40 -6.92 10.98 2.41
N ARG A 41 -7.09 12.27 2.69
CA ARG A 41 -6.51 12.93 3.86
C ARG A 41 -7.23 12.54 5.15
N ASP A 42 -8.51 12.20 5.06
CA ASP A 42 -9.36 11.80 6.19
C ASP A 42 -8.94 10.43 6.75
N LEU A 43 -8.10 9.68 6.02
CA LEU A 43 -7.43 8.49 6.55
C LEU A 43 -6.55 8.78 7.77
N LEU A 44 -6.04 10.01 7.90
CA LEU A 44 -5.26 10.41 9.07
C LEU A 44 -6.10 10.35 10.35
N ASP A 45 -7.40 10.64 10.27
CA ASP A 45 -8.33 10.50 11.41
C ASP A 45 -8.56 9.04 11.80
N CYS A 46 -8.25 8.11 10.88
CA CYS A 46 -8.21 6.67 11.12
C CYS A 46 -6.81 6.15 11.53
N ASN A 47 -5.85 7.05 11.78
CA ASN A 47 -4.43 6.74 12.01
C ASN A 47 -3.76 5.98 10.86
N ILE A 48 -4.21 6.19 9.62
CA ILE A 48 -3.69 5.54 8.42
C ILE A 48 -3.00 6.59 7.54
N GLY A 49 -1.71 6.40 7.27
CA GLY A 49 -0.94 7.19 6.32
C GLY A 49 -0.80 6.51 4.95
N LEU A 50 -0.64 7.30 3.89
CA LEU A 50 -0.36 6.83 2.53
C LEU A 50 0.97 7.36 2.02
N THR A 51 1.75 6.48 1.37
CA THR A 51 2.94 6.86 0.60
C THR A 51 3.18 5.86 -0.52
N ASP A 52 3.91 6.27 -1.55
CA ASP A 52 4.44 5.40 -2.60
C ASP A 52 5.96 5.30 -2.51
N ILE A 53 6.50 4.17 -2.99
CA ILE A 53 7.94 3.91 -3.09
C ILE A 53 8.56 4.54 -4.34
N CYS A 54 7.79 4.68 -5.43
CA CYS A 54 8.17 5.51 -6.56
C CYS A 54 7.36 6.80 -6.53
N LYS A 55 8.05 7.93 -6.37
CA LYS A 55 7.43 9.26 -6.46
C LYS A 55 7.59 9.94 -7.82
N ARG A 56 8.46 9.42 -8.68
CA ARG A 56 8.87 10.07 -9.94
C ARG A 56 8.18 9.50 -11.18
N ASP A 57 7.62 8.30 -11.11
CA ASP A 57 6.84 7.68 -12.19
C ASP A 57 5.39 7.40 -11.79
N TYR A 58 4.57 7.08 -12.77
CA TYR A 58 3.15 6.76 -12.65
C TYR A 58 2.78 5.78 -13.78
N GLY A 59 1.95 4.78 -13.50
CA GLY A 59 1.69 3.72 -14.49
C GLY A 59 1.25 2.42 -13.83
N ASN A 60 1.04 1.40 -14.65
CA ASN A 60 0.84 0.05 -14.12
C ASN A 60 2.14 -0.48 -13.51
N ASP A 61 2.02 -1.35 -12.51
CA ASP A 61 3.16 -1.94 -11.81
C ASP A 61 4.20 -2.60 -12.75
N ASN A 62 3.78 -3.08 -13.93
CA ASN A 62 4.65 -3.68 -14.95
C ASN A 62 5.41 -2.66 -15.83
N GLU A 63 5.03 -1.39 -15.76
CA GLU A 63 5.64 -0.29 -16.54
C GLU A 63 6.65 0.53 -15.70
N LEU A 64 6.75 0.26 -14.40
CA LEU A 64 7.57 1.03 -13.48
C LEU A 64 9.02 0.50 -13.45
N ASP A 65 9.97 1.39 -13.73
CA ASP A 65 11.39 1.10 -13.65
C ASP A 65 11.83 0.93 -12.19
N VAL A 66 12.35 -0.26 -11.88
CA VAL A 66 12.81 -0.64 -10.53
C VAL A 66 13.95 0.26 -10.05
N SER A 67 14.75 0.81 -10.96
CA SER A 67 15.85 1.72 -10.63
C SER A 67 15.39 3.04 -10.00
N LYS A 68 14.11 3.41 -10.19
CA LYS A 68 13.52 4.67 -9.70
C LYS A 68 12.83 4.53 -8.34
N TYR A 69 12.96 3.37 -7.68
CA TYR A 69 12.43 3.17 -6.35
C TYR A 69 13.37 3.74 -5.29
N ASP A 70 12.85 4.70 -4.53
CA ASP A 70 13.58 5.36 -3.46
C ASP A 70 13.37 4.60 -2.13
N ARG A 71 14.08 3.46 -2.00
CA ARG A 71 14.05 2.63 -0.77
C ARG A 71 14.53 3.43 0.44
N ASN A 72 15.66 4.12 0.30
CA ASN A 72 16.23 4.93 1.37
C ASN A 72 15.26 6.03 1.83
N GLY A 73 14.61 6.73 0.89
CA GLY A 73 13.61 7.75 1.22
C GLY A 73 12.33 7.18 1.84
N LEU A 74 12.00 5.90 1.61
CA LEU A 74 10.95 5.21 2.34
C LEU A 74 11.41 4.85 3.76
N ASP A 75 12.62 4.31 3.93
CA ASP A 75 13.20 3.98 5.25
C ASP A 75 13.26 5.21 6.16
N LEU A 76 13.74 6.34 5.65
CA LEU A 76 13.81 7.59 6.40
C LEU A 76 12.43 8.07 6.86
N LYS A 77 11.38 7.89 6.05
CA LYS A 77 10.00 8.23 6.47
C LYS A 77 9.50 7.27 7.53
N ILE A 78 9.76 5.97 7.37
CA ILE A 78 9.33 4.95 8.33
C ILE A 78 9.98 5.22 9.68
N LEU A 79 11.30 5.46 9.71
CA LEU A 79 12.02 5.80 10.93
C LEU A 79 11.55 7.13 11.54
N LYS A 80 11.24 8.13 10.71
CA LYS A 80 10.75 9.45 11.17
C LYS A 80 9.37 9.37 11.83
N TYR A 81 8.43 8.66 11.21
CA TYR A 81 7.04 8.62 11.66
C TYR A 81 6.72 7.41 12.56
N ASN A 82 7.63 6.43 12.63
CA ASN A 82 7.57 5.21 13.45
C ASN A 82 6.16 4.56 13.53
N PRO A 83 5.52 4.25 12.39
CA PRO A 83 4.20 3.61 12.41
C PRO A 83 4.31 2.19 12.99
N LYS A 84 3.24 1.68 13.59
CA LYS A 84 3.19 0.28 14.08
C LYS A 84 3.45 -0.72 12.95
N PHE A 85 2.85 -0.46 11.78
CA PHE A 85 2.99 -1.28 10.59
C PHE A 85 3.18 -0.42 9.34
N VAL A 86 3.98 -0.95 8.41
CA VAL A 86 3.97 -0.56 7.00
C VAL A 86 3.36 -1.70 6.20
N CYS A 87 2.23 -1.43 5.56
CA CYS A 87 1.53 -2.40 4.74
C CYS A 87 1.78 -2.17 3.24
N PHE A 88 2.43 -3.12 2.58
CA PHE A 88 2.55 -3.13 1.13
C PHE A 88 1.26 -3.66 0.48
N ASN A 89 0.63 -2.83 -0.36
CA ASN A 89 -0.50 -3.22 -1.19
C ASN A 89 -0.01 -3.98 -2.45
N GLY A 90 0.27 -5.27 -2.28
CA GLY A 90 0.75 -6.18 -3.32
C GLY A 90 2.19 -6.66 -3.12
N LYS A 91 2.46 -7.91 -3.53
CA LYS A 91 3.78 -8.55 -3.38
C LYS A 91 4.89 -7.88 -4.19
N ASN A 92 4.59 -7.29 -5.35
CA ASN A 92 5.63 -6.69 -6.21
C ASN A 92 6.34 -5.52 -5.52
N ALA A 93 5.58 -4.63 -4.89
CA ALA A 93 6.12 -3.52 -4.11
C ALA A 93 7.01 -4.03 -2.97
N ALA A 94 6.55 -5.05 -2.25
CA ALA A 94 7.29 -5.64 -1.15
C ALA A 94 8.57 -6.36 -1.60
N LYS A 95 8.54 -7.13 -2.69
CA LYS A 95 9.71 -7.82 -3.26
C LYS A 95 10.81 -6.84 -3.62
N VAL A 96 10.44 -5.76 -4.29
CA VAL A 96 11.34 -4.67 -4.65
C VAL A 96 11.96 -4.04 -3.41
N TYR A 97 11.10 -3.63 -2.46
CA TYR A 97 11.54 -2.95 -1.25
C TYR A 97 12.46 -3.82 -0.40
N LEU A 98 12.05 -5.06 -0.12
CA LEU A 98 12.81 -6.04 0.67
C LEU A 98 13.99 -6.65 -0.10
N ASN A 99 14.16 -6.33 -1.39
CA ASN A 99 15.16 -6.93 -2.26
C ASN A 99 15.09 -8.47 -2.33
N LYS A 100 13.88 -9.03 -2.41
CA LYS A 100 13.61 -10.48 -2.39
C LYS A 100 12.91 -10.97 -3.64
N LYS A 101 13.27 -12.17 -4.11
CA LYS A 101 12.59 -12.85 -5.22
C LYS A 101 11.20 -13.39 -4.84
N LYS A 102 11.04 -13.83 -3.60
CA LYS A 102 9.80 -14.40 -3.06
C LYS A 102 9.48 -13.78 -1.70
N VAL A 103 8.18 -13.51 -1.50
CA VAL A 103 7.59 -12.98 -0.26
C VAL A 103 6.19 -13.57 -0.13
N ASP A 104 5.72 -13.71 1.11
CA ASP A 104 4.39 -14.20 1.43
C ASP A 104 3.49 -13.09 1.95
N TYR A 105 2.18 -13.32 1.92
CA TYR A 105 1.23 -12.39 2.50
C TYR A 105 1.31 -12.40 4.04
N GLY A 106 0.87 -11.32 4.67
CA GLY A 106 0.87 -11.18 6.13
C GLY A 106 2.13 -10.51 6.67
N VAL A 107 2.37 -10.72 7.97
CA VAL A 107 3.51 -10.14 8.72
C VAL A 107 4.83 -10.75 8.22
N GLN A 108 5.81 -9.89 7.96
CA GLN A 108 7.16 -10.30 7.56
C GLN A 108 8.10 -10.35 8.77
N LYS A 109 9.20 -11.11 8.62
CA LYS A 109 10.29 -11.14 9.63
C LYS A 109 11.08 -9.83 9.62
N GLU A 110 11.17 -9.17 8.47
CA GLU A 110 11.85 -7.89 8.32
C GLU A 110 11.05 -6.75 8.98
N ARG A 111 11.81 -5.77 9.49
CA ARG A 111 11.30 -4.56 10.12
C ARG A 111 12.23 -3.38 9.83
N VAL A 112 11.72 -2.17 10.01
CA VAL A 112 12.53 -0.93 9.95
C VAL A 112 12.39 -0.23 11.30
N GLY A 113 13.47 -0.24 12.09
CA GLY A 113 13.35 0.09 13.52
C GLY A 113 12.36 -0.86 14.20
N GLU A 114 11.36 -0.29 14.88
CA GLU A 114 10.27 -1.04 15.53
C GLU A 114 9.05 -1.26 14.62
N THR A 115 9.02 -0.62 13.43
CA THR A 115 7.93 -0.77 12.48
C THR A 115 7.95 -2.15 11.83
N LYS A 116 6.86 -2.91 12.00
CA LYS A 116 6.65 -4.21 11.36
C LYS A 116 6.22 -4.05 9.91
N ILE A 117 6.61 -4.99 9.05
CA ILE A 117 6.20 -5.01 7.65
C ILE A 117 5.06 -6.02 7.46
N PHE A 118 4.01 -5.59 6.76
CA PHE A 118 2.88 -6.44 6.37
C PHE A 118 2.70 -6.41 4.84
N ILE A 119 2.30 -7.52 4.23
CA ILE A 119 2.05 -7.60 2.79
C ILE A 119 0.61 -8.05 2.56
N CYS A 120 -0.18 -7.20 1.90
CA CYS A 120 -1.54 -7.50 1.48
C CYS A 120 -1.63 -7.88 -0.01
N PRO A 121 -2.69 -8.58 -0.44
CA PRO A 121 -3.05 -8.71 -1.84
C PRO A 121 -3.29 -7.35 -2.49
N SER A 122 -2.84 -7.20 -3.73
CA SER A 122 -3.02 -5.96 -4.48
C SER A 122 -4.49 -5.66 -4.69
N THR A 123 -4.90 -4.42 -4.41
CA THR A 123 -6.27 -3.95 -4.63
C THR A 123 -6.55 -3.56 -6.09
N SER A 124 -5.54 -3.58 -6.96
CA SER A 124 -5.71 -3.27 -8.38
C SER A 124 -6.65 -4.27 -9.05
N GLY A 125 -7.54 -3.79 -9.92
CA GLY A 125 -8.42 -4.65 -10.72
C GLY A 125 -7.64 -5.65 -11.59
N ALA A 126 -6.44 -5.28 -12.05
CA ALA A 126 -5.57 -6.16 -12.84
C ALA A 126 -5.00 -7.35 -12.05
N ALA A 127 -5.04 -7.31 -10.71
CA ALA A 127 -4.50 -8.34 -9.83
C ALA A 127 -5.59 -9.27 -9.23
N ASN A 128 -6.79 -9.31 -9.84
CA ASN A 128 -7.95 -10.00 -9.27
C ASN A 128 -7.74 -11.50 -9.02
N GLY A 129 -6.89 -12.17 -9.81
CA GLY A 129 -6.60 -13.60 -9.64
C GLY A 129 -5.88 -13.97 -8.34
N PHE A 130 -5.28 -12.99 -7.64
CA PHE A 130 -4.60 -13.20 -6.36
C PHE A 130 -5.34 -12.54 -5.18
N TRP A 131 -6.58 -12.11 -5.41
CA TRP A 131 -7.36 -11.39 -4.42
C TRP A 131 -7.82 -12.30 -3.28
N ASN A 132 -7.43 -11.95 -2.06
CA ASN A 132 -7.96 -12.56 -0.85
C ASN A 132 -8.22 -11.44 0.18
N PRO A 133 -9.49 -11.07 0.44
CA PRO A 133 -9.81 -10.00 1.38
C PRO A 133 -9.53 -10.38 2.85
N ASP A 134 -9.40 -11.67 3.18
CA ASP A 134 -9.19 -12.09 4.57
C ASP A 134 -7.83 -11.65 5.11
N ILE A 135 -6.81 -11.56 4.26
CA ILE A 135 -5.50 -11.00 4.64
C ILE A 135 -5.61 -9.52 5.05
N TRP A 136 -6.52 -8.76 4.43
CA TRP A 136 -6.78 -7.37 4.84
C TRP A 136 -7.54 -7.32 6.17
N LYS A 137 -8.40 -8.30 6.47
CA LYS A 137 -9.05 -8.42 7.78
C LYS A 137 -8.02 -8.78 8.86
N ASP A 138 -7.08 -9.65 8.57
CA ASP A 138 -6.00 -10.01 9.49
C ASP A 138 -5.19 -8.77 9.89
N LEU A 139 -4.91 -7.87 8.93
CA LEU A 139 -4.24 -6.60 9.23
C LEU A 139 -4.98 -5.80 10.32
N LYS A 140 -6.32 -5.75 10.28
CA LYS A 140 -7.12 -5.05 11.31
C LYS A 140 -6.94 -5.65 12.70
N SER A 141 -6.75 -6.97 12.82
CA SER A 141 -6.55 -7.64 14.11
C SER A 141 -5.26 -7.22 14.82
N PHE A 142 -4.30 -6.64 14.08
CA PHE A 142 -3.04 -6.13 14.62
C PHE A 142 -3.07 -4.65 15.03
N ILE A 143 -4.17 -3.92 14.79
CA ILE A 143 -4.25 -2.46 15.02
C ILE A 143 -5.44 -1.99 15.84
#